data_AF-A0A0G0CZW2-F1
#
_entry.id   AF-A0A0G0CZW2-F1
#
_cell.length_a   1.000
_cell.length_b   1.000
_cell.length_c   1.000
_cell.angle_alpha   90.00
_cell.angle_beta   90.00
_cell.angle_gamma   90.00
#
_symmetry.space_group_name_H-M   'P 1'
#
loop_
_entity.id
_entity.type
_entity.pdbx_description
1 polymer ?
#
loop_
_entity_poly.entity_id
_entity_poly.type
_entity_poly.pdbx_seq_one_letter_code
_entity_poly.pdbx_strand_id
1 'polypeptide(L)'
;IDPKRVELTLYNNIPHLLTPVITDAKKTILALKWAAREMDRRYDILEAESVRDIESYHANVWGSKKKTPLSSPLSGGENKGTFPDKESQEGLLDRLPYIIIVIDELADIMSSYPRELESAVVRLAQMSRAVGIHLILSTQRPEVNVITGLIKANIPARVALKVSSQVDSRTILDAGGAEKLLGAGDMLYSSGEAQPERLQSAFISESEVKKVVKYLADVYRDEISEEISLTTGSISADKSIFESTLDNEEDDDDEMYEEARLCVIEAGKASTSYLQRKLKLGYARAARLMDKLEERGVISAGDGAKPREVLEKITHDENGENVVE
;
A
#
# COMPACT_ATOMS: atom_id res chain seq x y z
N ILE A 1 -3.46 -12.09 2.54
CA ILE A 1 -3.58 -12.18 1.06
C ILE A 1 -3.57 -13.65 0.69
N ASP A 2 -4.63 -14.12 0.05
CA ASP A 2 -4.86 -15.53 -0.29
C ASP A 2 -5.46 -15.62 -1.70
N PRO A 3 -4.61 -15.71 -2.74
CA PRO A 3 -5.08 -15.77 -4.12
C PRO A 3 -5.86 -17.04 -4.43
N LYS A 4 -5.63 -18.14 -3.69
CA LYS A 4 -6.28 -19.44 -3.89
C LYS A 4 -7.60 -19.57 -3.16
N ARG A 5 -7.88 -18.71 -2.18
CA ARG A 5 -9.09 -18.66 -1.35
C ARG A 5 -9.27 -19.85 -0.41
N VAL A 6 -8.19 -20.57 -0.13
CA VAL A 6 -8.25 -21.84 0.62
C VAL A 6 -7.85 -21.63 2.07
N GLU A 7 -6.73 -20.96 2.31
CA GLU A 7 -6.05 -21.02 3.62
C GLU A 7 -6.43 -19.86 4.54
N LEU A 8 -6.59 -18.64 4.02
CA LEU A 8 -6.79 -17.46 4.86
C LEU A 8 -8.23 -16.96 4.90
N THR A 9 -9.09 -17.39 3.98
CA THR A 9 -10.50 -16.94 3.93
C THR A 9 -11.30 -17.27 5.19
N LEU A 10 -10.86 -18.29 5.93
CA LEU A 10 -11.44 -18.67 7.23
C LEU A 10 -11.25 -17.61 8.32
N TYR A 11 -10.30 -16.68 8.17
CA TYR A 11 -10.05 -15.59 9.12
C TYR A 11 -10.90 -14.35 8.84
N ASN A 12 -11.74 -14.34 7.80
CA ASN A 12 -12.64 -13.21 7.58
C ASN A 12 -13.49 -12.94 8.83
N ASN A 13 -13.73 -11.66 9.12
CA ASN A 13 -14.48 -11.15 10.28
C ASN A 13 -13.75 -11.19 11.64
N ILE A 14 -12.46 -11.52 11.69
CA ILE A 14 -11.69 -11.21 12.92
C ILE A 14 -11.46 -9.69 12.99
N PRO A 15 -11.51 -9.09 14.19
CA PRO A 15 -11.39 -7.63 14.37
C PRO A 15 -9.99 -7.08 14.03
N HIS A 16 -9.00 -7.97 13.88
CA HIS A 16 -7.61 -7.61 13.58
C HIS A 16 -7.38 -7.34 12.09
N LEU A 17 -8.32 -7.73 11.23
CA LEU A 17 -8.17 -7.54 9.79
C LEU A 17 -8.40 -6.07 9.43
N LEU A 18 -7.37 -5.44 8.90
CA LEU A 18 -7.47 -4.10 8.31
C LEU A 18 -8.32 -4.10 7.03
N THR A 19 -8.48 -5.24 6.37
CA THR A 19 -9.27 -5.42 5.15
C THR A 19 -9.74 -6.86 5.12
N PRO A 20 -10.89 -7.15 4.49
CA PRO A 20 -11.24 -8.51 4.11
C PRO A 20 -10.09 -9.18 3.36
N VAL A 21 -10.04 -10.51 3.43
CA VAL A 21 -8.96 -11.30 2.81
C VAL A 21 -8.89 -11.00 1.31
N ILE A 22 -7.76 -10.42 0.90
CA ILE A 22 -7.52 -10.06 -0.50
C ILE A 22 -7.22 -11.31 -1.30
N THR A 23 -8.02 -11.54 -2.35
CA THR A 23 -7.86 -12.68 -3.28
C THR A 23 -7.39 -12.26 -4.66
N ASP A 24 -7.42 -10.96 -4.96
CA ASP A 24 -7.10 -10.42 -6.29
C ASP A 24 -5.65 -9.90 -6.32
N ALA A 25 -4.95 -10.19 -7.41
CA ALA A 25 -3.55 -9.82 -7.55
C ALA A 25 -3.35 -8.31 -7.68
N LYS A 26 -4.24 -7.59 -8.37
CA LYS A 26 -4.18 -6.13 -8.48
C LYS A 26 -4.43 -5.47 -7.13
N LYS A 27 -5.45 -5.91 -6.38
CA LYS A 27 -5.72 -5.45 -5.01
C LYS A 27 -4.56 -5.73 -4.06
N THR A 28 -3.81 -6.81 -4.26
CA THR A 28 -2.61 -7.10 -3.49
C THR A 28 -1.56 -6.02 -3.67
N ILE A 29 -1.30 -5.59 -4.91
CA ILE A 29 -0.36 -4.49 -5.20
C ILE A 29 -0.84 -3.18 -4.54
N LEU A 30 -2.13 -2.89 -4.60
CA LEU A 30 -2.70 -1.70 -3.96
C LEU A 30 -2.52 -1.73 -2.43
N ALA A 31 -2.74 -2.87 -1.78
CA ALA A 31 -2.54 -3.02 -0.35
C ALA A 31 -1.07 -2.85 0.06
N LEU A 32 -0.12 -3.36 -0.73
CA LEU A 32 1.31 -3.14 -0.47
C LEU A 32 1.74 -1.69 -0.67
N LYS A 33 1.17 -1.00 -1.67
CA LYS A 33 1.37 0.46 -1.85
C LYS A 33 0.81 1.24 -0.67
N TRP A 34 -0.37 0.87 -0.17
CA TRP A 34 -0.94 1.46 1.04
C TRP A 34 -0.02 1.25 2.24
N ALA A 35 0.50 0.03 2.44
CA ALA A 35 1.42 -0.27 3.53
C ALA A 35 2.72 0.56 3.45
N ALA A 36 3.22 0.83 2.25
CA ALA A 36 4.38 1.70 2.06
C ALA A 36 4.07 3.17 2.42
N ARG A 37 2.86 3.66 2.14
CA ARG A 37 2.43 5.01 2.55
C ARG A 37 2.21 5.10 4.06
N GLU A 38 1.61 4.08 4.66
CA GLU A 38 1.46 3.99 6.12
C GLU A 38 2.82 3.89 6.81
N MET A 39 3.81 3.23 6.20
CA MET A 39 5.20 3.25 6.66
C MET A 39 5.75 4.68 6.67
N ASP A 40 5.60 5.44 5.59
CA ASP A 40 6.06 6.84 5.49
C ASP A 40 5.37 7.72 6.54
N ARG A 41 4.03 7.65 6.65
CA ARG A 41 3.24 8.36 7.66
C ARG A 41 3.73 8.08 9.09
N ARG A 42 4.04 6.81 9.40
CA ARG A 42 4.56 6.45 10.72
C ARG A 42 5.93 7.03 10.96
N TYR A 43 6.79 7.09 9.95
CA TYR A 43 8.08 7.77 10.08
C TYR A 43 7.90 9.26 10.40
N ASP A 44 6.99 9.96 9.73
CA ASP A 44 6.69 11.37 10.03
C ASP A 44 6.22 11.55 11.48
N ILE A 45 5.37 10.64 11.98
CA ILE A 45 4.91 10.66 13.39
C ILE A 45 6.08 10.40 14.35
N LEU A 46 6.92 9.41 14.07
CA LEU A 46 8.08 9.11 14.93
C LEU A 46 9.06 10.28 14.97
N GLU A 47 9.30 10.95 13.84
CA GLU A 47 10.16 12.13 13.74
C GLU A 47 9.56 13.33 14.50
N ALA A 48 8.27 13.62 14.30
CA ALA A 48 7.58 14.70 15.00
C ALA A 48 7.61 14.52 16.53
N GLU A 49 7.50 13.28 17.01
CA GLU A 49 7.57 12.94 18.43
C GLU A 49 9.00 12.66 18.92
N SER A 50 10.01 12.84 18.05
CA SER A 50 11.44 12.62 18.37
C SER A 50 11.75 11.24 18.97
N VAL A 51 11.07 10.21 18.48
CA VAL A 51 11.26 8.81 18.88
C VAL A 51 11.81 7.98 17.72
N ARG A 52 12.59 6.95 18.05
CA ARG A 52 13.35 6.18 17.05
C ARG A 52 12.58 5.01 16.42
N ASP A 53 11.62 4.45 17.14
CA ASP A 53 10.88 3.25 16.77
C ASP A 53 9.51 3.20 17.44
N ILE A 54 8.64 2.30 16.95
CA ILE A 54 7.26 2.11 17.43
C ILE A 54 7.22 1.69 18.90
N GLU A 55 8.21 0.95 19.39
CA GLU A 55 8.31 0.56 20.80
C GLU A 55 8.54 1.78 21.69
N SER A 56 9.47 2.65 21.29
CA SER A 56 9.74 3.92 21.96
C SER A 56 8.52 4.85 21.91
N TYR A 57 7.80 4.88 20.79
CA TYR A 57 6.53 5.61 20.67
C TYR A 57 5.49 5.09 21.67
N HIS A 58 5.27 3.77 21.73
CA HIS A 58 4.32 3.16 22.68
C HIS A 58 4.70 3.43 24.13
N ALA A 59 5.99 3.35 24.47
CA ALA A 59 6.45 3.54 25.84
C ALA A 59 6.38 5.00 26.27
N ASN A 60 6.88 5.92 25.44
CA ASN A 60 7.19 7.29 25.84
C ASN A 60 6.12 8.31 25.45
N VAL A 61 5.43 8.10 24.33
CA VAL A 61 4.42 9.05 23.81
C VAL A 61 3.05 8.59 24.25
N TRP A 62 2.63 7.41 23.79
CA TRP A 62 1.32 6.84 24.11
C TRP A 62 1.21 6.43 25.59
N GLY A 63 2.24 5.73 26.10
CA GLY A 63 2.27 5.21 27.47
C GLY A 63 2.34 6.28 28.55
N SER A 64 2.97 7.42 28.27
CA SER A 64 3.11 8.53 29.21
C SER A 64 1.84 9.38 29.32
N LYS A 65 1.11 9.61 28.21
CA LYS A 65 -0.14 10.39 28.23
C LYS A 65 -1.32 9.67 28.93
N LYS A 66 -1.23 8.35 29.19
CA LYS A 66 -2.16 7.63 30.08
C LYS A 66 -1.99 7.98 31.58
N LYS A 67 -0.88 8.61 31.98
CA LYS A 67 -0.56 8.91 33.39
C LYS A 67 -0.88 10.33 33.84
N THR A 68 -1.26 11.23 32.94
CA THR A 68 -1.85 12.52 33.31
C THR A 68 -3.34 12.32 33.51
N PRO A 69 -3.86 12.27 34.76
CA PRO A 69 -5.30 12.45 34.93
C PRO A 69 -5.61 13.86 34.44
N LEU A 70 -6.61 13.94 33.56
CA LEU A 70 -7.35 15.16 33.26
C LEU A 70 -7.38 16.03 34.52
N SER A 71 -6.84 17.23 34.42
CA SER A 71 -6.77 18.21 35.50
C SER A 71 -8.05 18.19 36.33
N SER A 72 -7.91 17.82 37.60
CA SER A 72 -8.97 17.91 38.60
C SER A 72 -9.55 19.33 38.60
N PRO A 73 -10.86 19.54 38.35
CA PRO A 73 -11.46 20.83 38.51
C PRO A 73 -11.79 21.01 40.00
N LEU A 74 -10.85 21.57 40.75
CA LEU A 74 -11.08 22.05 42.12
C LEU A 74 -10.42 23.40 42.32
N SER A 75 -11.12 24.46 41.90
CA SER A 75 -11.29 25.68 42.69
C SER A 75 -12.44 26.51 42.12
N GLY A 76 -13.35 26.92 43.01
CA GLY A 76 -14.62 27.54 42.67
C GLY A 76 -14.51 28.93 42.07
N GLY A 77 -15.51 29.25 41.25
CA GLY A 77 -15.75 30.58 40.71
C GLY A 77 -16.97 30.54 39.80
N GLU A 78 -18.14 30.88 40.34
CA GLU A 78 -19.33 31.15 39.54
C GLU A 78 -19.02 32.28 38.54
N ASN A 79 -19.05 31.99 37.23
CA ASN A 79 -19.40 33.02 36.26
C ASN A 79 -19.87 32.46 34.92
N LYS A 80 -20.83 33.18 34.38
CA LYS A 80 -21.67 32.90 33.21
C LYS A 80 -20.88 32.85 31.90
N GLY A 81 -21.30 31.92 31.04
CA GLY A 81 -21.50 32.17 29.61
C GLY A 81 -20.25 32.37 28.75
N THR A 82 -19.72 31.26 28.24
CA THR A 82 -19.14 31.16 26.89
C THR A 82 -19.06 29.66 26.55
N PHE A 83 -19.63 29.26 25.42
CA PHE A 83 -19.33 27.96 24.84
C PHE A 83 -17.82 27.94 24.57
N PRO A 84 -17.06 26.90 24.96
CA PRO A 84 -15.66 26.83 24.57
C PRO A 84 -15.61 26.69 23.06
N ASP A 85 -14.84 27.58 22.44
CA ASP A 85 -14.58 27.63 21.01
C ASP A 85 -14.10 26.26 20.49
N LYS A 86 -14.57 25.91 19.28
CA LYS A 86 -14.29 24.65 18.56
C LYS A 86 -12.83 24.49 18.09
N GLU A 87 -11.85 25.10 18.74
CA GLU A 87 -10.46 25.18 18.23
C GLU A 87 -9.40 24.48 19.11
N SER A 88 -9.79 23.55 19.99
CA SER A 88 -8.82 22.74 20.75
C SER A 88 -9.29 21.30 20.97
N GLN A 89 -9.61 20.59 19.89
CA GLN A 89 -9.35 19.15 19.87
C GLN A 89 -7.87 18.95 19.53
N GLU A 90 -7.00 19.19 20.51
CA GLU A 90 -5.64 18.65 20.46
C GLU A 90 -5.77 17.14 20.24
N GLY A 91 -5.31 16.68 19.07
CA GLY A 91 -5.52 15.33 18.58
C GLY A 91 -5.18 14.28 19.64
N LEU A 92 -6.15 13.44 19.95
CA LEU A 92 -5.89 12.19 20.64
C LEU A 92 -4.87 11.44 19.78
N LEU A 93 -3.63 11.36 20.25
CA LEU A 93 -2.58 10.61 19.56
C LEU A 93 -2.97 9.14 19.57
N ASP A 94 -3.36 8.59 18.43
CA ASP A 94 -3.79 7.20 18.36
C ASP A 94 -2.62 6.22 18.50
N ARG A 95 -2.90 5.11 19.20
CA ARG A 95 -1.93 4.01 19.32
C ARG A 95 -1.66 3.45 17.93
N LEU A 96 -0.40 3.44 17.50
CA LEU A 96 0.03 2.79 16.26
C LEU A 96 0.04 1.25 16.43
N PRO A 97 -0.87 0.46 15.84
CA PRO A 97 -0.81 -1.00 15.97
C PRO A 97 0.33 -1.58 15.12
N TYR A 98 0.89 -2.73 15.51
CA TYR A 98 1.75 -3.48 14.59
C TYR A 98 0.92 -4.00 13.43
N ILE A 99 1.45 -3.89 12.21
CA ILE A 99 0.80 -4.40 11.00
C ILE A 99 1.59 -5.61 10.52
N ILE A 100 0.89 -6.72 10.31
CA ILE A 100 1.47 -7.95 9.74
C ILE A 100 0.78 -8.23 8.41
N ILE A 101 1.57 -8.22 7.33
CA ILE A 101 1.09 -8.54 5.99
C ILE A 101 1.47 -9.98 5.70
N VAL A 102 0.46 -10.84 5.57
CA VAL A 102 0.64 -12.28 5.26
C VAL A 102 0.24 -12.54 3.81
N ILE A 103 1.16 -13.10 3.02
CA ILE A 103 0.93 -13.54 1.63
C ILE A 103 1.10 -15.05 1.58
N ASP A 104 -0.01 -15.79 1.43
CA ASP A 104 -0.02 -17.25 1.48
C ASP A 104 0.73 -17.90 0.29
N GLU A 105 0.55 -17.35 -0.90
CA GLU A 105 1.22 -17.83 -2.12
C GLU A 105 1.71 -16.63 -2.93
N LEU A 106 2.99 -16.27 -2.75
CA LEU A 106 3.56 -15.14 -3.48
C LEU A 106 3.73 -15.44 -4.97
N ALA A 107 3.88 -16.71 -5.37
CA ALA A 107 4.13 -17.09 -6.76
C ALA A 107 2.96 -16.71 -7.69
N ASP A 108 1.73 -16.82 -7.19
CA ASP A 108 0.54 -16.47 -7.96
C ASP A 108 0.51 -14.96 -8.25
N ILE A 109 0.94 -14.12 -7.30
CA ILE A 109 1.04 -12.67 -7.48
C ILE A 109 2.22 -12.33 -8.40
N MET A 110 3.38 -12.97 -8.21
CA MET A 110 4.58 -12.81 -9.06
C MET A 110 4.31 -13.13 -10.53
N SER A 111 3.42 -14.08 -10.82
CA SER A 111 3.08 -14.44 -12.20
C SER A 111 2.38 -13.30 -12.96
N SER A 112 1.65 -12.44 -12.24
CA SER A 112 0.84 -11.36 -12.81
C SER A 112 1.51 -9.99 -12.69
N TYR A 113 2.21 -9.73 -11.59
CA TYR A 113 2.81 -8.43 -11.25
C TYR A 113 4.21 -8.59 -10.63
N PRO A 114 5.19 -9.16 -11.36
CA PRO A 114 6.50 -9.51 -10.78
C PRO A 114 7.29 -8.28 -10.30
N ARG A 115 7.29 -7.20 -11.10
CA ARG A 115 8.09 -6.00 -10.81
C ARG A 115 7.50 -5.21 -9.65
N GLU A 116 6.19 -5.04 -9.66
CA GLU A 116 5.46 -4.27 -8.64
C GLU A 116 5.50 -4.99 -7.29
N LEU A 117 5.33 -6.32 -7.29
CA LEU A 117 5.42 -7.10 -6.05
C LEU A 117 6.83 -7.07 -5.48
N GLU A 118 7.85 -7.37 -6.28
CA GLU A 118 9.24 -7.38 -5.81
C GLU A 118 9.67 -6.01 -5.28
N SER A 119 9.35 -4.94 -6.00
CA SER A 119 9.66 -3.57 -5.57
C SER A 119 9.00 -3.22 -4.23
N ALA A 120 7.72 -3.55 -4.06
CA ALA A 120 6.99 -3.26 -2.84
C ALA A 120 7.50 -4.09 -1.65
N VAL A 121 7.77 -5.38 -1.85
CA VAL A 121 8.34 -6.26 -0.83
C VAL A 121 9.71 -5.77 -0.39
N VAL A 122 10.60 -5.42 -1.33
CA VAL A 122 11.94 -4.91 -1.02
C VAL A 122 11.86 -3.61 -0.24
N ARG A 123 11.06 -2.64 -0.69
CA ARG A 123 10.90 -1.35 -0.01
C ARG A 123 10.42 -1.52 1.43
N LEU A 124 9.38 -2.32 1.64
CA LEU A 124 8.86 -2.61 2.97
C LEU A 124 9.91 -3.32 3.82
N ALA A 125 10.49 -4.42 3.33
CA ALA A 125 11.48 -5.19 4.09
C ALA A 125 12.70 -4.36 4.53
N GLN A 126 13.10 -3.35 3.76
CA GLN A 126 14.23 -2.46 4.10
C GLN A 126 13.93 -1.47 5.22
N MET A 127 12.72 -0.92 5.27
CA MET A 127 12.42 0.28 6.07
C MET A 127 11.31 0.05 7.11
N SER A 128 10.56 -1.05 7.03
CA SER A 128 9.33 -1.19 7.81
C SER A 128 9.54 -1.60 9.28
N ARG A 129 10.75 -2.05 9.65
CA ARG A 129 11.06 -2.59 10.99
C ARG A 129 10.81 -1.59 12.12
N ALA A 130 11.31 -0.35 11.97
CA ALA A 130 11.23 0.66 13.02
C ALA A 130 9.79 1.14 13.25
N VAL A 131 8.97 1.14 12.19
CA VAL A 131 7.57 1.59 12.23
C VAL A 131 6.57 0.46 12.53
N GLY A 132 7.04 -0.75 12.83
CA GLY A 132 6.20 -1.87 13.26
C GLY A 132 5.33 -2.49 12.15
N ILE A 133 5.79 -2.47 10.90
CA ILE A 133 5.14 -3.18 9.79
C ILE A 133 6.02 -4.37 9.42
N HIS A 134 5.43 -5.57 9.34
CA HIS A 134 6.14 -6.83 9.14
C HIS A 134 5.53 -7.66 8.00
N LEU A 135 6.39 -8.39 7.28
CA LEU A 135 5.98 -9.25 6.16
C LEU A 135 6.12 -10.72 6.54
N ILE A 136 5.13 -11.52 6.17
CA ILE A 136 5.20 -12.98 6.12
C ILE A 136 4.87 -13.39 4.70
N LEU A 137 5.85 -13.96 4.00
CA LEU A 137 5.71 -14.41 2.62
C LEU A 137 5.84 -15.93 2.59
N SER A 138 4.87 -16.61 2.01
CA SER A 138 4.94 -18.05 1.76
C SER A 138 4.70 -18.38 0.28
N THR A 139 5.27 -19.51 -0.14
CA THR A 139 5.13 -20.05 -1.49
C THR A 139 5.28 -21.56 -1.44
N GLN A 140 4.53 -22.26 -2.30
CA GLN A 140 4.73 -23.69 -2.56
C GLN A 140 5.68 -23.92 -3.75
N ARG A 141 6.04 -22.85 -4.47
CA ARG A 141 6.94 -22.86 -5.63
C ARG A 141 8.25 -22.16 -5.27
N PRO A 142 9.22 -22.86 -4.66
CA PRO A 142 10.52 -22.30 -4.28
C PRO A 142 11.45 -22.19 -5.50
N GLU A 143 11.00 -21.46 -6.51
CA GLU A 143 11.72 -21.18 -7.75
C GLU A 143 12.49 -19.85 -7.65
N VAL A 144 13.60 -19.72 -8.40
CA VAL A 144 14.49 -18.55 -8.33
C VAL A 144 13.82 -17.26 -8.82
N ASN A 145 12.87 -17.38 -9.76
CA ASN A 145 12.03 -16.28 -10.26
C ASN A 145 10.94 -15.84 -9.26
N VAL A 146 10.63 -16.67 -8.25
CA VAL A 146 9.69 -16.34 -7.18
C VAL A 146 10.44 -15.82 -5.95
N ILE A 147 11.44 -16.57 -5.48
CA ILE A 147 12.32 -16.21 -4.36
C ILE A 147 13.60 -15.61 -4.93
N THR A 148 13.50 -14.37 -5.40
CA THR A 148 14.60 -13.68 -6.07
C THR A 148 15.73 -13.32 -5.10
N GLY A 149 16.91 -13.01 -5.64
CA GLY A 149 18.04 -12.53 -4.83
C GLY A 149 17.72 -11.25 -4.06
N LEU A 150 16.91 -10.35 -4.63
CA LEU A 150 16.50 -9.10 -3.98
C LEU A 150 15.59 -9.37 -2.78
N ILE A 151 14.62 -10.29 -2.91
CA ILE A 151 13.78 -10.70 -1.78
C ILE A 151 14.65 -11.34 -0.69
N LYS A 152 15.55 -12.26 -1.05
CA LYS A 152 16.44 -12.92 -0.09
C LYS A 152 17.36 -11.95 0.65
N ALA A 153 17.87 -10.93 -0.03
CA ALA A 153 18.77 -9.94 0.56
C ALA A 153 18.09 -9.11 1.66
N ASN A 154 16.77 -8.93 1.60
CA ASN A 154 16.02 -8.09 2.55
C ASN A 154 15.19 -8.90 3.55
N ILE A 155 15.05 -10.21 3.37
CA ILE A 155 14.32 -11.12 4.27
C ILE A 155 15.30 -12.19 4.78
N PRO A 156 16.02 -11.91 5.89
CA PRO A 156 17.02 -12.83 6.45
C PRO A 156 16.40 -14.01 7.20
N ALA A 157 15.24 -13.80 7.84
CA ALA A 157 14.52 -14.85 8.56
C ALA A 157 13.73 -15.72 7.57
N ARG A 158 14.07 -16.99 7.47
CA ARG A 158 13.49 -17.94 6.51
C ARG A 158 13.15 -19.25 7.17
N VAL A 159 12.03 -19.82 6.76
CA VAL A 159 11.56 -21.13 7.19
C VAL A 159 11.37 -21.99 5.95
N ALA A 160 11.93 -23.20 5.96
CA ALA A 160 11.64 -24.21 4.95
C ALA A 160 10.96 -25.40 5.63
N LEU A 161 9.75 -25.73 5.16
CA LEU A 161 9.13 -27.03 5.39
C LEU A 161 9.76 -28.07 4.45
N LYS A 162 9.30 -29.32 4.54
CA LYS A 162 9.73 -30.38 3.62
C LYS A 162 9.53 -29.96 2.16
N VAL A 163 10.63 -29.98 1.40
CA VAL A 163 10.64 -29.73 -0.05
C VAL A 163 11.01 -31.00 -0.82
N SER A 164 10.79 -30.98 -2.14
CA SER A 164 11.01 -32.15 -3.01
C SER A 164 12.47 -32.39 -3.34
N SER A 165 13.29 -31.34 -3.39
CA SER A 165 14.67 -31.43 -3.84
C SER A 165 15.64 -30.55 -3.05
N GLN A 166 16.93 -30.91 -3.10
CA GLN A 166 17.99 -30.09 -2.53
C GLN A 166 18.11 -28.72 -3.23
N VAL A 167 17.70 -28.63 -4.50
CA VAL A 167 17.68 -27.36 -5.24
C VAL A 167 16.68 -26.40 -4.59
N ASP A 168 15.47 -26.89 -4.31
CA ASP A 168 14.42 -26.12 -3.61
C ASP A 168 14.88 -25.67 -2.22
N SER A 169 15.55 -26.56 -1.47
CA SER A 169 16.12 -26.22 -0.17
C SER A 169 17.11 -25.07 -0.27
N ARG A 170 18.00 -25.10 -1.27
CA ARG A 170 18.97 -24.02 -1.52
C ARG A 170 18.29 -22.74 -1.98
N THR A 171 17.21 -22.80 -2.76
CA THR A 171 16.48 -21.60 -3.15
C THR A 171 15.94 -20.85 -1.93
N ILE A 172 15.43 -21.56 -0.93
CA ILE A 172 14.87 -20.97 0.29
C ILE A 172 15.97 -20.58 1.30
N LEU A 173 16.85 -21.51 1.67
CA LEU A 173 17.76 -21.37 2.82
C LEU A 173 19.20 -21.05 2.44
N ASP A 174 19.54 -21.00 1.15
CA ASP A 174 20.93 -21.00 0.65
C ASP A 174 21.74 -22.23 1.12
N ALA A 175 21.06 -23.25 1.67
CA ALA A 175 21.62 -24.48 2.21
C ALA A 175 20.72 -25.69 1.87
N GLY A 176 21.33 -26.88 1.82
CA GLY A 176 20.58 -28.14 1.73
C GLY A 176 20.07 -28.59 3.11
N GLY A 177 19.09 -29.48 3.13
CA GLY A 177 18.57 -30.10 4.36
C GLY A 177 17.06 -30.21 4.40
N ALA A 178 16.33 -29.27 3.79
CA ALA A 178 14.87 -29.26 3.81
C ALA A 178 14.27 -30.43 3.04
N GLU A 179 14.99 -30.98 2.05
CA GLU A 179 14.59 -32.17 1.30
C GLU A 179 14.58 -33.45 2.15
N LYS A 180 15.24 -33.42 3.31
CA LYS A 180 15.37 -34.56 4.24
C LYS A 180 14.36 -34.51 5.39
N LEU A 181 13.55 -33.45 5.45
CA LEU A 181 12.53 -33.31 6.49
C LEU A 181 11.44 -34.37 6.35
N LEU A 182 10.80 -34.68 7.47
CA LEU A 182 9.78 -35.73 7.56
C LEU A 182 8.42 -35.25 7.04
N GLY A 183 8.17 -33.94 7.04
CA GLY A 183 6.87 -33.34 6.75
C GLY A 183 6.06 -33.10 8.03
N ALA A 184 4.76 -32.82 7.90
CA ALA A 184 3.85 -32.66 9.03
C ALA A 184 4.35 -31.70 10.14
N GLY A 185 4.85 -30.52 9.73
CA GLY A 185 5.34 -29.48 10.64
C GLY A 185 6.84 -29.54 10.95
N ASP A 186 7.56 -30.57 10.51
CA ASP A 186 9.02 -30.61 10.58
C ASP A 186 9.61 -29.54 9.65
N MET A 187 10.45 -28.66 10.19
CA MET A 187 10.94 -27.46 9.49
C MET A 187 12.41 -27.15 9.80
N LEU A 188 13.04 -26.38 8.91
CA LEU A 188 14.31 -25.71 9.15
C LEU A 188 14.09 -24.21 9.21
N TYR A 189 14.65 -23.56 10.23
CA TYR A 189 14.67 -22.12 10.40
C TYR A 189 16.09 -21.59 10.23
N SER A 190 16.26 -20.48 9.51
CA SER A 190 17.53 -19.75 9.41
C SER A 190 17.29 -18.26 9.54
N SER A 191 18.22 -17.56 10.20
CA SER A 191 18.23 -16.11 10.35
C SER A 191 19.30 -15.41 9.50
N GLY A 192 19.79 -16.05 8.44
CA GLY A 192 20.66 -15.44 7.42
C GLY A 192 22.12 -15.89 7.42
N GLU A 193 22.71 -16.22 8.58
CA GLU A 193 24.14 -16.61 8.67
C GLU A 193 24.41 -17.86 9.51
N ALA A 194 23.41 -18.32 10.27
CA ALA A 194 23.52 -19.55 11.06
C ALA A 194 23.21 -20.79 10.22
N GLN A 195 23.82 -21.92 10.61
CA GLN A 195 23.36 -23.23 10.18
C GLN A 195 21.86 -23.36 10.49
N PRO A 196 21.02 -23.81 9.55
CA PRO A 196 19.60 -23.91 9.80
C PRO A 196 19.29 -24.79 11.02
N GLU A 197 18.47 -24.27 11.92
CA GLU A 197 18.01 -24.98 13.10
C GLU A 197 16.77 -25.80 12.75
N ARG A 198 16.77 -27.07 13.15
CA ARG A 198 15.60 -27.94 12.94
C ARG A 198 14.60 -27.75 14.06
N LEU A 199 13.37 -27.43 13.68
CA LEU A 199 12.25 -27.18 14.59
C LEU A 199 11.05 -28.04 14.18
N GLN A 200 10.13 -28.24 15.13
CA GLN A 200 8.85 -28.90 14.88
C GLN A 200 7.71 -27.91 15.17
N SER A 201 6.87 -27.65 14.15
CA SER A 201 5.68 -26.83 14.33
C SER A 201 4.70 -27.52 15.26
N ALA A 202 4.06 -26.74 16.11
CA ALA A 202 2.81 -27.16 16.73
C ALA A 202 1.75 -27.42 15.64
N PHE A 203 0.94 -28.45 15.85
CA PHE A 203 -0.21 -28.74 15.01
C PHE A 203 -1.44 -28.05 15.57
N ILE A 204 -2.22 -27.41 14.69
CA ILE A 204 -3.56 -26.91 15.00
C ILE A 204 -4.52 -27.41 13.92
N SER A 205 -5.62 -28.01 14.35
CA SER A 205 -6.65 -28.50 13.42
C SER A 205 -7.51 -27.34 12.91
N GLU A 206 -8.09 -27.51 11.72
CA GLU A 206 -9.06 -26.56 11.16
C GLU A 206 -10.22 -26.28 12.14
N SER A 207 -10.64 -27.30 12.91
CA SER A 207 -11.69 -27.17 13.91
C SER A 207 -11.31 -26.24 15.07
N GLU A 208 -10.04 -26.25 15.49
CA GLU A 208 -9.52 -25.36 16.52
C GLU A 208 -9.40 -23.94 16.00
N VAL A 209 -8.91 -23.77 14.76
CA VAL A 209 -8.84 -22.44 14.13
C VAL A 209 -10.24 -21.82 14.01
N LYS A 210 -11.24 -22.58 13.54
CA LYS A 210 -12.64 -22.10 13.48
C LYS A 210 -13.19 -21.68 14.83
N LYS A 211 -12.86 -22.40 15.91
CA LYS A 211 -13.27 -22.04 17.27
C LYS A 211 -12.65 -20.71 17.71
N VAL A 212 -11.35 -20.52 17.45
CA VAL A 212 -10.64 -19.28 17.80
C VAL A 212 -11.16 -18.09 16.98
N VAL A 213 -11.32 -18.24 15.67
CA VAL A 213 -11.88 -17.20 14.80
C VAL A 213 -13.29 -16.83 15.27
N LYS A 214 -14.14 -17.82 15.52
CA LYS A 214 -15.50 -17.58 16.01
C LYS A 214 -15.50 -16.83 17.34
N TYR A 215 -14.66 -17.26 18.29
CA TYR A 215 -14.52 -16.59 19.57
C TYR A 215 -14.13 -15.11 19.39
N LEU A 216 -13.14 -14.82 18.54
CA LEU A 216 -12.72 -13.45 18.26
C LEU A 216 -13.83 -12.63 17.57
N ALA A 217 -14.50 -13.18 16.57
CA ALA A 217 -15.60 -12.50 15.89
C ALA A 217 -16.78 -12.23 16.84
N ASP A 218 -17.07 -13.14 17.76
CA ASP A 218 -18.17 -13.00 18.73
C ASP A 218 -17.84 -11.99 19.83
N VAL A 219 -16.60 -11.95 20.34
CA VAL A 219 -16.18 -11.03 21.41
C VAL A 219 -16.16 -9.58 20.93
N TYR A 220 -15.77 -9.36 19.67
CA TYR A 220 -15.55 -8.02 19.10
C TYR A 220 -16.66 -7.58 18.14
N ARG A 221 -17.81 -8.26 18.14
CA ARG A 221 -18.91 -8.00 17.20
C ARG A 221 -19.44 -6.57 17.24
N ASP A 222 -19.42 -5.96 18.43
CA ASP A 222 -19.96 -4.63 18.67
C ASP A 222 -18.90 -3.51 18.54
N GLU A 223 -17.62 -3.86 18.31
CA GLU A 223 -16.59 -2.89 17.98
C GLU A 223 -16.68 -2.54 16.49
N ILE A 224 -16.72 -1.24 16.18
CA ILE A 224 -16.69 -0.76 14.79
C ILE A 224 -15.29 -0.99 14.27
N SER A 225 -15.09 -2.06 13.49
CA SER A 225 -13.84 -2.27 12.75
C SER A 225 -13.68 -1.17 11.71
N GLU A 226 -12.62 -0.37 11.82
CA GLU A 226 -12.16 0.52 10.75
C GLU A 226 -11.60 -0.33 9.60
N GLU A 227 -12.49 -0.91 8.79
CA GLU A 227 -12.07 -1.62 7.58
C GLU A 227 -11.55 -0.60 6.55
N ILE A 228 -10.32 -0.83 6.10
CA ILE A 228 -9.74 -0.12 4.97
C ILE A 228 -10.47 -0.57 3.71
N SER A 229 -11.33 0.30 3.18
CA SER A 229 -11.95 0.07 1.89
C SER A 229 -10.96 0.27 0.76
N LEU A 230 -10.50 -0.84 0.17
CA LEU A 230 -9.60 -0.84 -1.01
C LEU A 230 -10.35 -0.57 -2.33
N THR A 231 -11.53 0.06 -2.30
CA THR A 231 -12.32 0.36 -3.49
C THR A 231 -11.91 1.68 -4.13
N THR A 232 -11.70 1.66 -5.45
CA THR A 232 -11.79 2.86 -6.30
C THR A 232 -13.24 3.37 -6.28
N GLY A 233 -13.49 4.48 -5.55
CA GLY A 233 -14.79 5.14 -5.44
C GLY A 233 -15.68 4.58 -4.31
N SER A 234 -15.78 5.24 -3.15
CA SER A 234 -16.91 6.12 -2.77
C SER A 234 -16.82 6.45 -1.26
N ILE A 235 -17.64 7.39 -0.82
CA ILE A 235 -17.37 8.53 0.09
C ILE A 235 -17.51 8.19 1.59
N SER A 236 -16.49 8.53 2.39
CA SER A 236 -16.51 8.77 3.86
C SER A 236 -15.30 9.63 4.23
N ALA A 237 -15.44 10.54 5.20
CA ALA A 237 -14.56 11.69 5.45
C ALA A 237 -13.08 11.40 5.79
N ASP A 238 -12.69 10.15 6.10
CA ASP A 238 -11.27 9.74 6.18
C ASP A 238 -10.60 9.57 4.81
N LYS A 239 -11.36 9.74 3.72
CA LYS A 239 -10.87 9.77 2.33
C LYS A 239 -9.97 10.94 1.99
N SER A 240 -9.96 12.03 2.77
CA SER A 240 -9.24 13.26 2.41
C SER A 240 -7.72 13.06 2.28
N ILE A 241 -7.15 12.09 3.00
CA ILE A 241 -5.72 11.74 2.91
C ILE A 241 -5.42 10.87 1.67
N PHE A 242 -6.43 10.15 1.16
CA PHE A 242 -6.28 9.22 0.03
C PHE A 242 -6.54 9.89 -1.33
N GLU A 243 -7.34 10.96 -1.37
CA GLU A 243 -7.67 11.70 -2.59
C GLU A 243 -6.47 12.50 -3.12
N SER A 244 -5.70 13.13 -2.23
CA SER A 244 -4.42 13.79 -2.59
C SER A 244 -3.35 12.83 -3.16
N THR A 245 -3.59 11.52 -3.11
CA THR A 245 -2.63 10.51 -3.60
C THR A 245 -3.05 9.78 -4.88
N LEU A 246 -4.23 10.08 -5.43
CA LEU A 246 -4.57 9.78 -6.82
C LEU A 246 -4.30 11.00 -7.71
N ASP A 247 -4.37 12.20 -7.14
CA ASP A 247 -4.02 13.42 -7.86
C ASP A 247 -2.54 13.46 -8.24
N ASN A 248 -1.57 12.82 -7.58
CA ASN A 248 -0.18 12.88 -8.09
C ASN A 248 0.06 12.20 -9.47
N GLU A 249 -0.89 11.43 -10.04
CA GLU A 249 -0.85 11.02 -11.47
C GLU A 249 -1.88 11.76 -12.35
N GLU A 250 -2.85 12.49 -11.77
CA GLU A 250 -3.80 13.38 -12.47
C GLU A 250 -3.36 14.86 -12.48
N ASP A 251 -2.72 15.35 -11.41
CA ASP A 251 -1.96 16.61 -11.28
C ASP A 251 -0.80 16.67 -12.27
N ASP A 252 -0.11 15.56 -12.59
CA ASP A 252 0.95 15.59 -13.59
C ASP A 252 0.32 15.75 -15.01
N ASP A 253 -0.90 15.25 -15.23
CA ASP A 253 -1.66 15.47 -16.47
C ASP A 253 -2.34 16.86 -16.50
N ASP A 254 -2.66 17.46 -15.35
CA ASP A 254 -3.20 18.83 -15.24
C ASP A 254 -2.09 19.90 -15.27
N GLU A 255 -0.93 19.66 -14.68
CA GLU A 255 0.29 20.49 -14.80
C GLU A 255 0.77 20.54 -16.26
N MET A 256 0.72 19.40 -16.97
CA MET A 256 1.12 19.33 -18.38
C MET A 256 -0.03 19.60 -19.36
N TYR A 257 -1.27 19.81 -18.87
CA TYR A 257 -2.42 20.08 -19.73
C TYR A 257 -2.23 21.37 -20.53
N GLU A 258 -1.85 22.47 -19.86
CA GLU A 258 -1.65 23.75 -20.53
C GLU A 258 -0.48 23.71 -21.53
N GLU A 259 0.58 22.97 -21.21
CA GLU A 259 1.71 22.78 -22.14
C GLU A 259 1.29 21.96 -23.38
N ALA A 260 0.50 20.91 -23.18
CA ALA A 260 -0.05 20.08 -24.26
C ALA A 260 -1.04 20.87 -25.14
N ARG A 261 -1.90 21.69 -24.52
CA ARG A 261 -2.84 22.58 -25.19
C ARG A 261 -2.09 23.59 -26.07
N LEU A 262 -1.12 24.32 -25.53
CA LEU A 262 -0.30 25.26 -26.28
C LEU A 262 0.44 24.58 -27.44
N CYS A 263 1.05 23.42 -27.21
CA CYS A 263 1.74 22.66 -28.26
C CYS A 263 0.83 22.28 -29.43
N VAL A 264 -0.40 21.90 -29.13
CA VAL A 264 -1.38 21.49 -30.14
C VAL A 264 -1.91 22.70 -30.92
N ILE A 265 -2.20 23.82 -30.25
CA ILE A 265 -2.65 25.04 -30.89
C ILE A 265 -1.56 25.63 -31.80
N GLU A 266 -0.31 25.68 -31.33
CA GLU A 266 0.83 26.13 -32.13
C GLU A 266 1.06 25.24 -33.37
N ALA A 267 0.84 23.92 -33.23
CA ALA A 267 1.00 22.98 -34.33
C ALA A 267 -0.17 22.97 -35.33
N GLY A 268 -1.34 23.46 -34.93
CA GLY A 268 -2.59 23.41 -35.71
C GLY A 268 -3.12 22.00 -35.98
N LYS A 269 -2.57 20.98 -35.31
CA LYS A 269 -2.99 19.56 -35.45
C LYS A 269 -2.61 18.77 -34.21
N ALA A 270 -3.47 17.83 -33.81
CA ALA A 270 -3.28 17.03 -32.61
C ALA A 270 -3.12 15.54 -32.93
N SER A 271 -2.11 14.88 -32.38
CA SER A 271 -2.03 13.42 -32.39
C SER A 271 -1.26 12.91 -31.18
N THR A 272 -1.60 11.69 -30.73
CA THR A 272 -0.93 11.03 -29.60
C THR A 272 0.58 10.95 -29.83
N SER A 273 1.02 10.52 -31.02
CA SER A 273 2.44 10.45 -31.39
C SER A 273 3.14 11.82 -31.50
N TYR A 274 2.40 12.91 -31.70
CA TYR A 274 2.95 14.26 -31.67
C TYR A 274 3.27 14.67 -30.23
N LEU A 275 2.30 14.54 -29.32
CA LEU A 275 2.49 14.85 -27.90
C LEU A 275 3.57 13.97 -27.24
N GLN A 276 3.64 12.68 -27.57
CA GLN A 276 4.71 11.79 -27.08
C GLN A 276 6.11 12.33 -27.39
N ARG A 277 6.33 12.86 -28.60
CA ARG A 277 7.65 13.36 -29.02
C ARG A 277 7.95 14.75 -28.46
N LYS A 278 6.94 15.63 -28.45
CA LYS A 278 7.11 17.02 -28.01
C LYS A 278 7.28 17.14 -26.50
N LEU A 279 6.51 16.37 -25.73
CA LEU A 279 6.46 16.40 -24.27
C LEU A 279 7.18 15.21 -23.61
N LYS A 280 7.84 14.34 -24.41
CA LYS A 280 8.56 13.13 -23.93
C LYS A 280 7.69 12.17 -23.11
N LEU A 281 6.42 12.06 -23.47
CA LEU A 281 5.42 11.27 -22.75
C LEU A 281 5.33 9.82 -23.25
N GLY A 282 4.95 8.91 -22.35
CA GLY A 282 4.51 7.55 -22.70
C GLY A 282 3.18 7.54 -23.44
N TYR A 283 2.89 6.47 -24.19
CA TYR A 283 1.69 6.37 -25.05
C TYR A 283 0.38 6.55 -24.27
N ALA A 284 0.24 5.88 -23.12
CA ALA A 284 -0.96 5.94 -22.30
C ALA A 284 -1.24 7.36 -21.77
N ARG A 285 -0.18 8.13 -21.48
CA ARG A 285 -0.28 9.51 -20.98
C ARG A 285 -0.64 10.49 -22.10
N ALA A 286 0.01 10.35 -23.25
CA ALA A 286 -0.34 11.13 -24.44
C ALA A 286 -1.76 10.85 -24.95
N ALA A 287 -2.27 9.61 -24.79
CA ALA A 287 -3.67 9.28 -25.10
C ALA A 287 -4.64 10.00 -24.15
N ARG A 288 -4.38 9.96 -22.84
CA ARG A 288 -5.20 10.67 -21.85
C ARG A 288 -5.25 12.18 -22.06
N LEU A 289 -4.11 12.82 -22.37
CA LEU A 289 -4.09 14.24 -22.71
C LEU A 289 -4.91 14.56 -23.97
N MET A 290 -4.89 13.68 -24.98
CA MET A 290 -5.73 13.84 -26.18
C MET A 290 -7.22 13.74 -25.85
N ASP A 291 -7.59 12.84 -24.94
CA ASP A 291 -8.98 12.69 -24.50
C ASP A 291 -9.42 13.92 -23.67
N LYS A 292 -8.56 14.45 -22.78
CA LYS A 292 -8.82 15.70 -22.04
C LYS A 292 -8.96 16.92 -22.95
N LEU A 293 -8.10 17.04 -23.97
CA LEU A 293 -8.19 18.12 -24.96
C LEU A 293 -9.47 18.05 -25.80
N GLU A 294 -9.97 16.84 -26.08
CA GLU A 294 -11.27 16.64 -26.76
C GLU A 294 -12.44 16.98 -25.83
N GLU A 295 -12.42 16.50 -24.59
CA GLU A 295 -13.46 16.77 -23.58
C GLU A 295 -13.61 18.27 -23.29
N ARG A 296 -12.49 19.00 -23.25
CA ARG A 296 -12.46 20.46 -23.05
C ARG A 296 -12.65 21.27 -24.34
N GLY A 297 -12.89 20.61 -25.47
CA GLY A 297 -13.21 21.28 -26.73
C GLY A 297 -12.04 21.97 -27.43
N VAL A 298 -10.79 21.66 -27.06
CA VAL A 298 -9.58 22.18 -27.73
C VAL A 298 -9.38 21.52 -29.08
N ILE A 299 -9.76 20.25 -29.22
CA ILE A 299 -9.60 19.47 -30.46
C ILE A 299 -10.88 18.73 -30.85
N SER A 300 -11.02 18.39 -32.13
CA SER A 300 -12.17 17.65 -32.66
C SER A 300 -12.17 16.18 -32.24
N ALA A 301 -13.34 15.55 -32.35
CA ALA A 301 -13.47 14.10 -32.13
C ALA A 301 -12.61 13.29 -33.10
N GLY A 302 -12.17 12.11 -32.66
CA GLY A 302 -11.29 11.26 -33.47
C GLY A 302 -11.95 10.70 -34.74
N ASP A 303 -11.37 10.98 -35.91
CA ASP A 303 -11.70 10.32 -37.19
C ASP A 303 -10.57 9.34 -37.59
N GLY A 304 -10.63 8.14 -37.02
CA GLY A 304 -9.69 7.05 -37.33
C GLY A 304 -8.23 7.37 -37.01
N ALA A 305 -7.33 7.11 -37.95
CA ALA A 305 -5.87 7.28 -37.77
C ALA A 305 -5.35 8.68 -38.14
N LYS A 306 -6.24 9.61 -38.52
CA LYS A 306 -5.84 10.97 -38.92
C LYS A 306 -5.58 11.86 -37.70
N PRO A 307 -4.66 12.84 -37.80
CA PRO A 307 -4.52 13.87 -36.78
C PRO A 307 -5.85 14.62 -36.57
N ARG A 308 -6.19 14.90 -35.31
CA ARG A 308 -7.40 15.63 -34.94
C ARG A 308 -7.21 17.13 -35.21
N GLU A 309 -8.28 17.79 -35.62
CA GLU A 309 -8.28 19.24 -35.90
C GLU A 309 -8.31 20.02 -34.58
N VAL A 310 -7.67 21.18 -34.55
CA VAL A 310 -7.65 22.05 -33.37
C VAL A 310 -8.76 23.09 -33.52
N LEU A 311 -9.60 23.20 -32.51
CA LEU A 311 -10.81 24.02 -32.50
C LEU A 311 -10.56 25.41 -31.91
N GLU A 312 -9.64 25.52 -30.96
CA GLU A 312 -9.19 26.81 -30.41
C GLU A 312 -8.17 27.48 -31.34
N LYS A 313 -8.23 28.82 -31.42
CA LYS A 313 -7.27 29.61 -32.18
C LYS A 313 -6.62 30.66 -31.29
N ILE A 314 -5.30 30.79 -31.39
CA ILE A 314 -4.60 31.95 -30.83
C ILE A 314 -4.88 33.14 -31.73
N THR A 315 -5.49 34.17 -31.16
CA THR A 315 -5.54 35.53 -31.73
C THR A 315 -4.53 36.41 -30.99
N HIS A 316 -4.10 37.51 -31.61
CA HIS A 316 -3.25 38.49 -30.95
C HIS A 316 -4.10 39.69 -30.57
N ASP A 317 -3.99 40.13 -29.31
CA ASP A 317 -4.56 41.41 -28.92
C ASP A 317 -3.78 42.59 -29.53
N GLU A 318 -4.30 43.79 -29.32
CA GLU A 318 -3.72 45.05 -29.78
C GLU A 318 -2.32 45.35 -29.19
N ASN A 319 -1.88 44.57 -28.19
CA ASN A 319 -0.56 44.64 -27.57
C ASN A 319 0.40 43.53 -28.03
N GLY A 320 -0.07 42.60 -28.87
CA GLY A 320 0.71 41.47 -29.37
C GLY A 320 0.79 40.27 -28.42
N GLU A 321 -0.04 40.24 -27.38
CA GLU A 321 -0.15 39.11 -26.46
C GLU A 321 -1.10 38.04 -27.02
N ASN A 322 -0.80 36.77 -26.71
CA ASN A 322 -1.61 35.64 -27.16
C ASN A 322 -2.93 35.60 -26.38
N VAL A 323 -4.06 35.76 -27.08
CA VAL A 323 -5.41 35.61 -26.53
C VAL A 323 -6.06 34.40 -27.16
N VAL A 324 -6.65 33.53 -26.33
CA VAL A 324 -7.33 32.33 -26.79
C VAL A 324 -8.84 32.60 -26.91
N GLU A 325 -9.39 32.39 -28.11
CA GLU A 325 -10.84 32.35 -28.39
C GLU A 325 -11.32 30.91 -28.66
#